data_AF-A0AAD7I9N2-F1
#
_entry.id   AF-A0AAD7I9N2-F1
#
_cell.length_a   1.000
_cell.length_b   1.000
_cell.length_c   1.000
_cell.angle_alpha   90.00
_cell.angle_beta   90.00
_cell.angle_gamma   90.00
#
_symmetry.space_group_name_H-M   'P 1'
#
loop_
_entity.id
_entity.type
_entity.pdbx_description
1 polymer ?
#
loop_
_entity_poly.entity_id
_entity_poly.type
_entity_poly.pdbx_seq_one_letter_code
_entity_poly.pdbx_strand_id
1 'polypeptide(L)'
;MFSQDNSRWEILIPGATNSHKGIRNPNKKSKPKGSELRRENLFNGAPGVRIANAPVTERSKDLRTAEQKAAIIPWAQRIVKQYPYQTHTPETGTNPSIYISPLAPSIPPAPSVGPALQATIKPTVAYQYSNMIGEFLTRLEQLSATTTDPIALGPGTSLSRMAQSSSVPPSAPSSSTPVISASTSNSTAPSDPTSITVDSSTVELSSVTPTADVSMHDTDGDNANMDSPTRTLKMAHGKLITFRECDIPDPPAVSYAKSIEELPRVWDDNSPDWNGTSPLSINNTPIPLVYWPTVYKYWKGTQWKGVKKTWFDWKILVRAMSGMSMEDFWVHFSAPDKFGQLHPLKYTPLLARLAAERKVADEKLADLARHELTTEQLTYRKGAQLHVMTKPAMIAACYRRLKGIDVDDEGDDDK
;
A
#
# COMPACT_ATOMS: atom_id res chain seq x y z
N MET A 1 2.94 4.66 29.76
CA MET A 1 1.72 3.95 30.21
C MET A 1 0.53 4.86 30.01
N PHE A 2 -0.47 4.45 29.23
CA PHE A 2 -1.79 5.12 29.19
C PHE A 2 -2.66 4.56 30.31
N SER A 3 -3.30 5.44 31.08
CA SER A 3 -4.22 5.10 32.17
C SER A 3 -5.45 4.37 31.61
N GLN A 4 -5.84 3.27 32.26
CA GLN A 4 -7.01 2.43 31.92
C GLN A 4 -8.37 3.12 32.09
N ASP A 5 -8.41 4.37 32.52
CA ASP A 5 -9.64 5.04 32.95
C ASP A 5 -10.12 6.07 31.92
N ASN A 6 -10.61 5.56 30.77
CA ASN A 6 -11.02 6.37 29.62
C ASN A 6 -12.27 7.22 29.90
N SER A 7 -13.15 6.76 30.81
CA SER A 7 -14.40 7.44 31.20
C SER A 7 -14.15 8.78 31.92
N ARG A 8 -12.98 8.96 32.54
CA ARG A 8 -12.62 10.19 33.24
C ARG A 8 -12.23 11.34 32.31
N TRP A 9 -11.83 11.02 31.08
CA TRP A 9 -11.42 12.03 30.09
C TRP A 9 -12.60 12.75 29.44
N GLU A 10 -13.76 12.10 29.30
CA GLU A 10 -14.95 12.72 28.72
C GLU A 10 -15.58 13.80 29.62
N ILE A 11 -15.32 13.75 30.93
CA ILE A 11 -15.89 14.70 31.90
C ILE A 11 -15.07 16.01 31.98
N LEU A 12 -13.79 15.99 31.60
CA LEU A 12 -12.86 17.10 31.84
C LEU A 12 -12.69 18.07 30.65
N ILE A 13 -13.22 17.77 29.46
CA ILE A 13 -13.08 18.65 28.28
C ILE A 13 -14.43 18.88 27.57
N PRO A 14 -15.34 19.72 28.12
CA PRO A 14 -16.46 20.23 27.34
C PRO A 14 -15.93 21.34 26.43
N GLY A 15 -15.53 21.00 25.20
CA GLY A 15 -15.30 22.02 24.17
C GLY A 15 -14.26 21.66 23.10
N ALA A 16 -14.77 21.23 21.95
CA ALA A 16 -14.19 21.29 20.61
C ALA A 16 -12.73 21.77 20.49
N THR A 17 -11.83 20.82 20.22
CA THR A 17 -10.49 21.08 19.69
C THR A 17 -10.60 21.56 18.23
N ASN A 18 -10.84 22.86 18.05
CA ASN A 18 -10.71 23.47 16.73
C ASN A 18 -9.24 23.45 16.30
N SER A 19 -8.93 22.71 15.23
CA SER A 19 -7.60 22.66 14.63
C SER A 19 -7.15 24.07 14.25
N HIS A 20 -6.07 24.53 14.88
CA HIS A 20 -5.48 25.84 14.69
C HIS A 20 -5.03 26.03 13.23
N LYS A 21 -5.84 26.74 12.42
CA LYS A 21 -5.45 27.13 11.06
C LYS A 21 -4.40 28.23 11.17
N GLY A 22 -3.15 27.88 10.84
CA GLY A 22 -2.02 28.81 10.81
C GLY A 22 -2.27 30.05 9.95
N ILE A 23 -1.37 31.03 10.10
CA ILE A 23 -1.38 32.34 9.42
C ILE A 23 -1.61 32.14 7.92
N ARG A 24 -2.77 32.58 7.43
CA ARG A 24 -3.14 32.49 6.02
C ARG A 24 -2.57 33.69 5.27
N ASN A 25 -1.86 33.40 4.18
CA ASN A 25 -1.43 34.41 3.21
C ASN A 25 -2.65 35.15 2.63
N PRO A 26 -2.72 36.50 2.73
CA PRO A 26 -3.89 37.27 2.30
C PRO A 26 -4.11 37.27 0.77
N ASN A 27 -3.11 36.85 -0.02
CA ASN A 27 -3.14 36.98 -1.47
C ASN A 27 -3.63 35.74 -2.24
N LYS A 28 -3.97 34.63 -1.57
CA LYS A 28 -4.58 33.48 -2.25
C LYS A 28 -6.11 33.55 -2.17
N LYS A 29 -6.74 34.08 -3.21
CA LYS A 29 -8.19 33.93 -3.44
C LYS A 29 -8.48 32.44 -3.66
N SER A 30 -8.94 31.74 -2.61
CA SER A 30 -9.41 30.36 -2.76
C SER A 30 -10.71 30.35 -3.55
N LYS A 31 -10.87 29.37 -4.45
CA LYS A 31 -12.16 29.12 -5.11
C LYS A 31 -13.26 28.98 -4.06
N PRO A 32 -14.45 29.56 -4.28
CA PRO A 32 -15.56 29.49 -3.33
C PRO A 32 -15.90 28.02 -3.06
N LYS A 33 -16.16 27.69 -1.80
CA LYS A 33 -16.53 26.31 -1.46
C LYS A 33 -17.89 25.99 -2.10
N GLY A 34 -18.13 24.74 -2.48
CA GLY A 34 -19.42 24.34 -3.07
C GLY A 34 -20.65 24.67 -2.21
N SER A 35 -20.47 24.84 -0.90
CA SER A 35 -21.51 25.33 0.02
C SER A 35 -21.85 26.82 -0.18
N GLU A 36 -20.87 27.67 -0.52
CA GLU A 36 -21.11 29.07 -0.89
C GLU A 36 -21.85 29.14 -2.22
N LEU A 37 -21.45 28.32 -3.21
CA LEU A 37 -22.12 28.25 -4.50
C LEU A 37 -23.58 27.78 -4.38
N ARG A 38 -23.85 26.78 -3.52
CA ARG A 38 -25.24 26.37 -3.20
C ARG A 38 -26.01 27.47 -2.49
N ARG A 39 -25.37 28.21 -1.58
CA ARG A 39 -26.01 29.35 -0.90
C ARG A 39 -26.36 30.45 -1.89
N GLU A 40 -25.44 30.83 -2.78
CA GLU A 40 -25.70 31.81 -3.84
C GLU A 40 -26.84 31.37 -4.77
N ASN A 41 -26.91 30.07 -5.11
CA ASN A 41 -28.01 29.53 -5.91
C ASN A 41 -29.34 29.48 -5.14
N LEU A 42 -29.33 29.24 -3.83
CA LEU A 42 -30.55 29.20 -3.00
C LEU A 42 -31.14 30.59 -2.73
N PHE A 43 -30.31 31.64 -2.73
CA PHE A 43 -30.74 33.02 -2.46
C PHE A 43 -30.86 33.89 -3.73
N ASN A 44 -31.18 33.26 -4.88
CA ASN A 44 -31.52 33.90 -6.16
C ASN A 44 -30.58 35.05 -6.56
N GLY A 45 -29.34 34.71 -6.93
CA GLY A 45 -28.71 35.17 -8.19
C GLY A 45 -28.82 36.64 -8.62
N ALA A 46 -28.98 37.62 -7.73
CA ALA A 46 -28.89 39.04 -8.08
C ALA A 46 -27.45 39.52 -7.83
N PRO A 47 -26.58 39.60 -8.87
CA PRO A 47 -25.25 40.16 -8.71
C PRO A 47 -25.39 41.65 -8.36
N GLY A 48 -25.15 41.99 -7.10
CA GLY A 48 -25.04 43.39 -6.66
C GLY A 48 -25.88 43.79 -5.44
N VAL A 49 -26.83 42.97 -4.99
CA VAL A 49 -27.57 43.28 -3.75
C VAL A 49 -26.77 42.78 -2.55
N ARG A 50 -25.80 43.59 -2.10
CA ARG A 50 -25.25 43.43 -0.76
C ARG A 50 -26.38 43.63 0.22
N ILE A 51 -26.82 42.56 0.88
CA ILE A 51 -27.71 42.64 2.03
C ILE A 51 -26.97 43.48 3.07
N ALA A 52 -27.34 44.77 3.19
CA ALA A 52 -26.70 45.74 4.09
C ALA A 52 -26.81 45.34 5.57
N ASN A 53 -27.63 44.31 5.87
CA ASN A 53 -27.91 43.80 7.21
C ASN A 53 -27.51 42.33 7.39
N ALA A 54 -26.56 41.80 6.60
CA ALA A 54 -25.95 40.52 6.98
C ALA A 54 -25.16 40.75 8.29
N PRO A 55 -25.49 40.07 9.40
CA PRO A 55 -24.76 40.24 10.65
C PRO A 55 -23.29 39.96 10.36
N VAL A 56 -22.44 40.93 10.69
CA VAL A 56 -20.99 40.78 10.64
C VAL A 56 -20.69 39.48 11.39
N THR A 57 -20.29 38.44 10.67
CA THR A 57 -19.81 37.20 11.29
C THR A 57 -18.46 37.55 11.90
N GLU A 58 -18.53 38.19 13.05
CA GLU A 58 -17.41 38.55 13.88
C GLU A 58 -16.82 37.22 14.35
N ARG A 59 -15.71 36.85 13.70
CA ARG A 59 -14.87 35.72 14.04
C ARG A 59 -14.75 35.67 15.57
N SER A 60 -15.37 34.65 16.18
CA SER A 60 -15.55 34.47 17.62
C SER A 60 -14.44 35.14 18.42
N LYS A 61 -14.69 36.39 18.83
CA LYS A 61 -13.82 37.08 19.78
C LYS A 61 -13.84 36.22 21.02
N ASP A 62 -12.66 35.83 21.49
CA ASP A 62 -12.51 35.10 22.74
C ASP A 62 -13.20 35.90 23.86
N LEU A 63 -14.43 35.49 24.19
CA LEU A 63 -15.32 36.14 25.15
C LEU A 63 -14.85 35.96 26.60
N ARG A 64 -13.72 35.28 26.82
CA ARG A 64 -13.16 35.14 28.15
C ARG A 64 -12.77 36.50 28.70
N THR A 65 -13.21 36.79 29.92
CA THR A 65 -12.83 38.00 30.65
C THR A 65 -11.31 38.02 30.87
N ALA A 66 -10.74 39.21 31.12
CA ALA A 66 -9.32 39.33 31.44
C ALA A 66 -8.94 38.45 32.65
N GLU A 67 -9.83 38.32 33.62
CA GLU A 67 -9.68 37.44 34.78
C GLU A 67 -9.65 35.96 34.41
N GLN A 68 -10.56 35.50 33.53
CA GLN A 68 -10.56 34.12 33.04
C GLN A 68 -9.28 33.79 32.27
N LYS A 69 -8.74 34.74 31.52
CA LYS A 69 -7.45 34.59 30.83
C LYS A 69 -6.29 34.54 31.83
N ALA A 70 -6.31 35.39 32.86
CA ALA A 70 -5.31 35.40 33.92
C ALA A 70 -5.34 34.09 34.75
N ALA A 71 -6.52 33.50 34.96
CA ALA A 71 -6.71 32.27 35.73
C ALA A 71 -6.10 31.01 35.06
N ILE A 72 -5.82 31.05 33.76
CA ILE A 72 -5.22 29.91 33.03
C ILE A 72 -3.78 29.67 33.50
N ILE A 73 -3.03 30.73 33.82
CA ILE A 73 -1.62 30.60 34.19
C ILE A 73 -1.46 29.86 35.54
N PRO A 74 -2.16 30.25 36.63
CA PRO A 74 -2.11 29.50 37.89
C PRO A 74 -2.62 28.05 37.76
N TRP A 75 -3.65 27.80 36.94
CA TRP A 75 -4.13 26.45 36.67
C TRP A 75 -3.05 25.59 36.00
N ALA A 76 -2.41 26.10 34.95
CA ALA A 76 -1.35 25.40 34.24
C ALA A 76 -0.15 25.09 35.16
N GLN A 77 0.24 26.05 36.01
CA GLN A 77 1.29 25.86 37.02
C GLN A 77 0.93 24.75 38.02
N ARG A 78 -0.33 24.70 38.47
CA ARG A 78 -0.79 23.64 39.39
C ARG A 78 -0.75 22.26 38.73
N ILE A 79 -1.15 22.17 37.47
CA ILE A 79 -1.10 20.92 36.69
C ILE A 79 0.34 20.45 36.48
N VAL A 80 1.26 21.34 36.07
CA VAL A 80 2.68 20.98 35.89
C VAL A 80 3.32 20.56 37.21
N LYS A 81 2.95 21.18 38.32
CA LYS A 81 3.43 20.80 39.66
C LYS A 81 2.87 19.44 40.11
N GLN A 82 1.60 19.17 39.82
CA GLN A 82 0.93 17.91 40.20
C GLN A 82 1.35 16.74 39.31
N TYR A 83 1.72 17.02 38.06
CA TYR A 83 2.16 16.03 37.08
C TYR A 83 3.47 16.51 36.44
N PRO A 84 4.61 16.40 37.15
CA PRO A 84 5.91 16.78 36.61
C PRO A 84 6.18 15.99 35.33
N TYR A 85 6.59 16.69 34.28
CA TYR A 85 6.95 16.04 33.02
C TYR A 85 8.16 15.16 33.25
N GLN A 86 7.98 13.84 33.20
CA GLN A 86 9.07 12.89 33.24
C GLN A 86 9.68 12.84 31.85
N THR A 87 10.78 13.57 31.65
CA THR A 87 11.63 13.34 30.49
C THR A 87 12.14 11.91 30.61
N HIS A 88 11.70 11.03 29.71
CA HIS A 88 12.35 9.75 29.53
C HIS A 88 13.78 10.04 29.10
N THR A 89 14.71 10.03 30.04
CA THR A 89 16.12 9.84 29.72
C THR A 89 16.18 8.53 28.96
N PRO A 90 16.67 8.52 27.71
CA PRO A 90 16.86 7.26 27.01
C PRO A 90 17.80 6.43 27.87
N GLU A 91 17.26 5.38 28.48
CA GLU A 91 18.09 4.41 29.18
C GLU A 91 19.07 3.89 28.14
N THR A 92 20.34 4.22 28.32
CA THR A 92 21.49 3.48 27.78
C THR A 92 21.43 2.09 28.39
N GLY A 93 20.50 1.28 27.88
CA GLY A 93 20.36 -0.12 28.20
C GLY A 93 21.54 -0.86 27.60
N THR A 94 22.51 -1.15 28.44
CA THR A 94 23.44 -2.26 28.26
C THR A 94 22.59 -3.51 28.05
N ASN A 95 22.54 -4.00 26.81
CA ASN A 95 21.87 -5.24 26.44
C ASN A 95 22.27 -6.38 27.40
N PRO A 96 21.35 -7.00 28.16
CA PRO A 96 21.60 -8.33 28.68
C PRO A 96 21.67 -9.28 27.47
N SER A 97 22.85 -9.83 27.25
CA SER A 97 23.14 -10.86 26.27
C SER A 97 22.11 -11.98 26.36
N ILE A 98 21.25 -12.08 25.35
CA ILE A 98 20.34 -13.20 25.16
C ILE A 98 21.22 -14.39 24.76
N TYR A 99 21.53 -15.24 25.74
CA TYR A 99 22.04 -16.59 25.49
C TYR A 99 20.92 -17.38 24.82
N ILE A 100 21.03 -17.56 23.51
CA ILE A 100 20.22 -18.50 22.73
C ILE A 100 20.80 -19.89 23.00
N SER A 101 20.07 -20.71 23.78
CA SER A 101 20.38 -22.13 23.94
C SER A 101 20.22 -22.87 22.61
N PRO A 102 21.24 -23.60 22.12
CA PRO A 102 21.13 -24.47 20.96
C PRO A 102 20.77 -25.88 21.44
N LEU A 103 19.49 -26.22 21.47
CA LEU A 103 19.05 -27.61 21.63
C LEU A 103 17.98 -27.91 20.58
N ALA A 104 18.43 -28.22 19.37
CA ALA A 104 17.61 -28.81 18.32
C ALA A 104 18.13 -30.23 18.04
N PRO A 105 17.30 -31.28 18.16
CA PRO A 105 17.71 -32.63 17.84
C PRO A 105 17.93 -32.79 16.33
N SER A 106 19.06 -33.41 15.99
CA SER A 106 19.48 -33.77 14.64
C SER A 106 18.45 -34.68 13.97
N ILE A 107 17.90 -34.23 12.86
CA ILE A 107 17.03 -34.99 11.95
C ILE A 107 17.94 -35.80 11.01
N PRO A 108 17.75 -37.12 10.84
CA PRO A 108 18.56 -37.93 9.94
C PRO A 108 18.41 -37.48 8.47
N PRO A 109 19.47 -37.62 7.65
CA PRO A 109 19.45 -37.18 6.26
C PRO A 109 18.48 -38.02 5.42
N ALA A 110 17.55 -37.34 4.74
CA ALA A 110 16.66 -37.93 3.76
C ALA A 110 17.45 -38.39 2.50
N PRO A 111 17.01 -39.47 1.83
CA PRO A 111 17.69 -39.99 0.66
C PRO A 111 17.67 -39.00 -0.51
N SER A 112 18.85 -38.82 -1.10
CA SER A 112 19.13 -38.08 -2.33
C SER A 112 18.14 -38.42 -3.44
N VAL A 113 17.28 -37.46 -3.78
CA VAL A 113 16.50 -37.46 -5.02
C VAL A 113 17.34 -36.74 -6.08
N GLY A 114 17.65 -37.45 -7.16
CA GLY A 114 18.57 -37.03 -8.22
C GLY A 114 18.16 -35.78 -9.02
N PRO A 115 19.07 -35.27 -9.88
CA PRO A 115 18.98 -33.97 -10.51
C PRO A 115 18.11 -33.98 -11.79
N ALA A 116 16.84 -34.39 -11.67
CA ALA A 116 15.95 -34.52 -12.84
C ALA A 116 14.68 -33.64 -12.81
N LEU A 117 14.46 -32.79 -11.79
CA LEU A 117 13.22 -32.00 -11.67
C LEU A 117 13.40 -30.52 -11.26
N GLN A 118 14.57 -29.91 -11.49
CA GLN A 118 14.76 -28.45 -11.30
C GLN A 118 14.61 -27.61 -12.57
N ALA A 119 14.30 -28.23 -13.72
CA ALA A 119 13.83 -27.50 -14.89
C ALA A 119 12.31 -27.59 -14.93
N THR A 120 11.64 -26.43 -14.88
CA THR A 120 10.18 -26.23 -14.97
C THR A 120 9.50 -26.01 -13.62
N ILE A 121 9.71 -24.84 -13.03
CA ILE A 121 8.64 -23.91 -12.59
C ILE A 121 9.29 -22.53 -12.59
N LYS A 122 9.06 -21.74 -13.64
CA LYS A 122 9.24 -20.28 -13.61
C LYS A 122 7.90 -19.67 -13.17
N PRO A 123 7.89 -18.56 -12.40
CA PRO A 123 6.68 -17.80 -12.17
C PRO A 123 6.33 -17.02 -13.46
N THR A 124 5.54 -17.67 -14.33
CA THR A 124 5.09 -17.14 -15.63
C THR A 124 4.19 -15.90 -15.50
N VAL A 125 3.65 -15.58 -14.32
CA VAL A 125 2.62 -14.55 -14.18
C VAL A 125 3.20 -13.14 -13.97
N ALA A 126 4.35 -12.99 -13.29
CA ALA A 126 4.96 -11.66 -13.06
C ALA A 126 5.69 -11.12 -14.31
N TYR A 127 6.32 -12.01 -15.09
CA TYR A 127 6.98 -11.65 -16.34
C TYR A 127 6.01 -11.28 -17.46
N GLN A 128 4.76 -11.74 -17.40
CA GLN A 128 3.77 -11.46 -18.45
C GLN A 128 3.32 -10.00 -18.45
N TYR A 129 3.22 -9.33 -17.29
CA TYR A 129 2.78 -7.92 -17.25
C TYR A 129 3.88 -6.92 -17.59
N SER A 130 5.12 -7.18 -17.16
CA SER A 130 6.28 -6.33 -17.51
C SER A 130 6.61 -6.43 -19.01
N ASN A 131 6.63 -7.65 -19.55
CA ASN A 131 6.87 -7.85 -20.97
C ASN A 131 5.68 -7.41 -21.84
N MET A 132 4.44 -7.53 -21.37
CA MET A 132 3.28 -7.10 -22.17
C MET A 132 3.15 -5.58 -22.18
N ILE A 133 3.45 -4.85 -21.09
CA ILE A 133 3.52 -3.37 -21.15
C ILE A 133 4.71 -2.93 -22.00
N GLY A 134 5.87 -3.60 -21.88
CA GLY A 134 7.05 -3.34 -22.72
C GLY A 134 6.79 -3.58 -24.22
N GLU A 135 6.37 -4.78 -24.62
CA GLU A 135 6.03 -5.12 -26.01
C GLU A 135 4.88 -4.28 -26.56
N PHE A 136 3.91 -3.93 -25.73
CA PHE A 136 2.79 -3.08 -26.13
C PHE A 136 3.24 -1.64 -26.42
N LEU A 137 4.17 -1.09 -25.63
CA LEU A 137 4.79 0.21 -25.92
C LEU A 137 5.64 0.16 -27.20
N THR A 138 6.40 -0.92 -27.41
CA THR A 138 7.18 -1.11 -28.64
C THR A 138 6.30 -1.25 -29.90
N ARG A 139 5.14 -1.92 -29.81
CA ARG A 139 4.17 -2.01 -30.92
C ARG A 139 3.52 -0.67 -31.26
N LEU A 140 3.24 0.16 -30.26
CA LEU A 140 2.71 1.52 -30.50
C LEU A 140 3.72 2.41 -31.21
N GLU A 141 5.01 2.28 -30.88
CA GLU A 141 6.08 3.01 -31.57
C GLU A 141 6.21 2.54 -33.04
N GLN A 142 6.11 1.24 -33.29
CA GLN A 142 6.11 0.67 -34.66
C GLN A 142 4.90 1.13 -35.49
N LEU A 143 3.72 1.29 -34.90
CA LEU A 143 2.52 1.78 -35.60
C LEU A 143 2.60 3.28 -35.90
N SER A 144 3.36 4.05 -35.13
CA SER A 144 3.60 5.46 -35.42
C SER A 144 4.58 5.68 -36.59
N ALA A 145 5.45 4.70 -36.86
CA ALA A 145 6.48 4.77 -37.89
C ALA A 145 5.98 4.41 -39.31
N THR A 146 4.78 3.84 -39.46
CA THR A 146 4.26 3.38 -40.77
C THR A 146 3.28 4.34 -41.45
N THR A 147 3.03 5.53 -40.89
CA THR A 147 2.26 6.59 -41.58
C THR A 147 3.18 7.57 -42.29
N THR A 148 3.87 7.11 -43.33
CA THR A 148 4.45 8.00 -44.34
C THR A 148 4.41 7.26 -45.67
N ASP A 149 3.21 7.16 -46.24
CA ASP A 149 3.06 6.96 -47.68
C ASP A 149 2.43 8.20 -48.32
N PRO A 150 3.05 8.75 -49.38
CA PRO A 150 2.58 9.96 -50.02
C PRO A 150 1.33 9.67 -50.85
N ILE A 151 0.26 10.42 -50.58
CA ILE A 151 -0.95 10.45 -51.40
C ILE A 151 -0.56 10.92 -52.81
N ALA A 152 -0.60 9.99 -53.76
CA ALA A 152 -0.47 10.27 -55.19
C ALA A 152 -1.74 11.00 -55.68
N LEU A 153 -1.62 12.31 -55.90
CA LEU A 153 -2.58 13.10 -56.67
C LEU A 153 -2.31 12.96 -58.16
N GLY A 154 -3.36 12.67 -58.92
CA GLY A 154 -3.36 12.57 -60.38
C GLY A 154 -3.10 13.91 -61.10
N PRO A 155 -3.00 13.86 -62.44
CA PRO A 155 -2.14 14.73 -63.22
C PRO A 155 -2.79 16.07 -63.59
N GLY A 156 -2.02 17.15 -63.46
CA GLY A 156 -2.38 18.48 -63.93
C GLY A 156 -1.14 19.34 -64.12
N THR A 157 -0.63 19.36 -65.35
CA THR A 157 0.11 20.44 -66.02
C THR A 157 0.77 21.53 -65.16
N SER A 158 2.09 21.67 -65.27
CA SER A 158 2.74 22.83 -65.95
C SER A 158 4.14 23.15 -65.38
N LEU A 159 5.13 23.01 -66.26
CA LEU A 159 6.35 23.80 -66.50
C LEU A 159 7.18 24.41 -65.33
N SER A 160 8.47 24.04 -65.40
CA SER A 160 9.67 24.86 -65.12
C SER A 160 10.07 25.09 -63.66
N ARG A 161 11.24 24.59 -63.26
CA ARG A 161 12.51 25.37 -63.26
C ARG A 161 13.66 24.57 -62.62
N MET A 162 14.83 24.75 -63.22
CA MET A 162 16.15 24.18 -62.90
C MET A 162 16.60 24.41 -61.44
N ALA A 163 17.31 23.43 -60.85
CA ALA A 163 18.78 23.49 -60.62
C ALA A 163 19.26 22.66 -59.40
N GLN A 164 20.34 21.92 -59.64
CA GLN A 164 21.46 21.56 -58.72
C GLN A 164 21.14 20.59 -57.56
N SER A 165 21.54 19.31 -57.64
CA SER A 165 22.91 18.77 -57.47
C SER A 165 23.48 18.98 -56.07
N SER A 166 23.50 17.91 -55.27
CA SER A 166 24.71 17.44 -54.57
C SER A 166 24.49 16.06 -53.93
N SER A 167 25.48 15.22 -54.17
CA SER A 167 25.65 13.81 -53.85
C SER A 167 26.21 13.56 -52.45
N VAL A 168 25.75 12.51 -51.76
CA VAL A 168 26.52 11.84 -50.69
C VAL A 168 26.25 10.31 -50.75
N PRO A 169 27.29 9.45 -50.70
CA PRO A 169 27.15 7.99 -50.81
C PRO A 169 26.96 7.27 -49.46
N PRO A 170 26.50 5.99 -49.46
CA PRO A 170 26.38 5.16 -48.27
C PRO A 170 27.61 4.26 -48.06
N SER A 171 27.97 3.98 -46.80
CA SER A 171 28.84 2.85 -46.46
C SER A 171 28.55 2.37 -45.03
N ALA A 172 28.27 1.07 -44.93
CA ALA A 172 28.30 0.25 -43.71
C ALA A 172 29.52 -0.70 -43.80
N PRO A 173 29.66 -1.73 -42.94
CA PRO A 173 29.72 -1.78 -41.48
C PRO A 173 31.11 -2.30 -41.00
N SER A 174 31.40 -2.29 -39.70
CA SER A 174 32.49 -3.12 -39.15
C SER A 174 32.21 -3.56 -37.71
N SER A 175 32.24 -4.88 -37.55
CA SER A 175 32.14 -5.67 -36.33
C SER A 175 33.43 -5.59 -35.50
N SER A 176 33.31 -5.60 -34.18
CA SER A 176 34.42 -5.90 -33.26
C SER A 176 33.86 -6.49 -31.97
N THR A 177 33.98 -7.80 -31.81
CA THR A 177 33.87 -8.50 -30.52
C THR A 177 35.28 -8.76 -29.99
N PRO A 178 35.57 -8.51 -28.70
CA PRO A 178 36.72 -9.10 -28.05
C PRO A 178 36.31 -10.40 -27.34
N VAL A 179 37.04 -11.46 -27.70
CA VAL A 179 37.12 -12.73 -26.99
C VAL A 179 38.12 -12.56 -25.84
N ILE A 180 37.72 -12.80 -24.59
CA ILE A 180 38.66 -13.03 -23.49
C ILE A 180 38.37 -14.39 -22.86
N SER A 181 39.37 -15.24 -23.00
CA SER A 181 39.56 -16.52 -22.34
C SER A 181 39.79 -16.33 -20.84
N ALA A 182 39.26 -17.24 -20.01
CA ALA A 182 39.89 -17.59 -18.74
C ALA A 182 39.62 -19.06 -18.45
N SER A 183 40.71 -19.81 -18.37
CA SER A 183 40.80 -21.24 -18.12
C SER A 183 41.22 -21.48 -16.66
N THR A 184 40.76 -22.61 -16.09
CA THR A 184 41.46 -23.44 -15.07
C THR A 184 41.64 -22.79 -13.67
N SER A 185 41.63 -23.45 -12.50
CA SER A 185 41.79 -24.85 -12.08
C SER A 185 41.36 -25.02 -10.61
N ASN A 186 41.03 -26.26 -10.25
CA ASN A 186 41.05 -26.94 -8.95
C ASN A 186 41.89 -26.35 -7.79
N SER A 187 41.38 -26.48 -6.54
CA SER A 187 42.08 -27.16 -5.41
C SER A 187 41.26 -27.01 -4.11
N THR A 188 40.82 -28.10 -3.48
CA THR A 188 41.54 -28.93 -2.47
C THR A 188 41.28 -28.43 -1.04
N ALA A 189 40.54 -29.24 -0.27
CA ALA A 189 40.41 -29.22 1.20
C ALA A 189 41.79 -29.45 1.89
N PRO A 190 42.02 -29.31 3.22
CA PRO A 190 41.29 -30.10 4.24
C PRO A 190 41.24 -29.52 5.69
N SER A 191 40.57 -30.30 6.55
CA SER A 191 40.93 -30.63 7.95
C SER A 191 40.12 -30.06 9.12
N ASP A 192 39.49 -31.00 9.84
CA ASP A 192 39.01 -30.97 11.23
C ASP A 192 40.10 -30.56 12.25
N PRO A 193 39.73 -30.26 13.52
CA PRO A 193 39.91 -31.33 14.52
C PRO A 193 38.90 -31.37 15.70
N THR A 194 38.71 -32.61 16.18
CA THR A 194 38.58 -33.09 17.58
C THR A 194 37.33 -32.85 18.43
N SER A 195 36.70 -33.98 18.76
CA SER A 195 35.78 -34.24 19.88
C SER A 195 36.40 -34.00 21.26
N ILE A 196 35.56 -33.51 22.19
CA ILE A 196 35.76 -33.66 23.63
C ILE A 196 34.44 -34.18 24.22
N THR A 197 34.49 -35.38 24.77
CA THR A 197 33.40 -36.07 25.48
C THR A 197 33.40 -35.60 26.93
N VAL A 198 32.26 -35.17 27.45
CA VAL A 198 32.05 -34.98 28.90
C VAL A 198 30.66 -35.45 29.28
N ASP A 199 30.64 -36.51 30.09
CA ASP A 199 29.49 -37.02 30.85
C ASP A 199 29.09 -36.02 31.95
N SER A 200 27.79 -35.85 32.20
CA SER A 200 27.26 -35.54 33.54
C SER A 200 25.73 -35.62 33.64
N SER A 201 25.30 -36.66 34.36
CA SER A 201 24.35 -36.67 35.48
C SER A 201 22.94 -36.10 35.33
N THR A 202 22.02 -37.05 35.22
CA THR A 202 20.59 -37.03 35.58
C THR A 202 20.33 -36.51 36.99
N VAL A 203 19.35 -35.59 37.13
CA VAL A 203 18.67 -35.35 38.42
C VAL A 203 17.18 -35.17 38.15
N GLU A 204 16.39 -36.14 38.59
CA GLU A 204 14.94 -36.06 38.76
C GLU A 204 14.61 -35.11 39.93
N LEU A 205 13.58 -34.28 39.79
CA LEU A 205 12.92 -33.70 40.96
C LEU A 205 11.40 -33.61 40.79
N SER A 206 10.74 -34.33 41.67
CA SER A 206 9.30 -34.52 41.78
C SER A 206 8.58 -33.30 42.40
N SER A 207 7.35 -33.11 41.94
CA SER A 207 6.11 -32.78 42.68
C SER A 207 6.14 -31.87 43.92
N VAL A 208 5.33 -30.79 43.93
CA VAL A 208 4.33 -30.54 45.00
C VAL A 208 3.17 -29.65 44.52
N THR A 209 1.94 -30.14 44.68
CA THR A 209 0.67 -29.38 44.75
C THR A 209 0.42 -28.92 46.19
N PRO A 210 -0.25 -27.78 46.41
CA PRO A 210 -1.49 -27.90 47.19
C PRO A 210 -2.65 -26.98 46.79
N THR A 211 -3.80 -27.53 47.13
CA THR A 211 -5.22 -27.15 47.06
C THR A 211 -5.61 -25.94 47.94
N ALA A 212 -6.56 -25.14 47.45
CA ALA A 212 -7.66 -24.47 48.20
C ALA A 212 -8.45 -23.65 47.15
N ASP A 213 -9.59 -24.09 46.62
CA ASP A 213 -10.92 -24.29 47.24
C ASP A 213 -11.52 -23.00 47.84
N VAL A 214 -12.17 -22.21 46.98
CA VAL A 214 -13.23 -21.25 47.35
C VAL A 214 -14.32 -21.35 46.28
N SER A 215 -15.24 -22.28 46.54
CA SER A 215 -16.59 -22.30 46.00
C SER A 215 -17.37 -21.06 46.47
N MET A 216 -17.98 -20.30 45.55
CA MET A 216 -19.30 -19.64 45.73
C MET A 216 -19.87 -19.15 44.38
N HIS A 217 -21.13 -19.54 44.16
CA HIS A 217 -22.10 -19.14 43.14
C HIS A 217 -22.05 -19.80 41.75
N ASP A 218 -22.63 -21.00 41.69
CA ASP A 218 -23.40 -21.48 40.54
C ASP A 218 -24.61 -20.57 40.33
N THR A 219 -24.44 -19.55 39.49
CA THR A 219 -25.55 -19.11 38.64
C THR A 219 -25.55 -20.03 37.43
N ASP A 220 -26.44 -21.03 37.45
CA ASP A 220 -26.99 -21.70 36.27
C ASP A 220 -27.72 -20.66 35.41
N GLY A 221 -26.95 -19.72 34.86
CA GLY A 221 -27.33 -18.92 33.72
C GLY A 221 -27.04 -19.77 32.51
N ASP A 222 -28.04 -20.56 32.12
CA ASP A 222 -28.16 -21.27 30.86
C ASP A 222 -27.58 -20.38 29.76
N ASN A 223 -26.30 -20.63 29.49
CA ASN A 223 -25.46 -19.78 28.69
C ASN A 223 -25.89 -20.14 27.27
N ALA A 224 -26.92 -19.44 26.81
CA ALA A 224 -27.29 -19.32 25.41
C ALA A 224 -26.05 -18.76 24.70
N ASN A 225 -25.10 -19.66 24.50
CA ASN A 225 -23.85 -19.55 23.80
C ASN A 225 -24.28 -19.26 22.38
N MET A 226 -24.54 -17.98 22.17
CA MET A 226 -24.96 -17.40 20.92
C MET A 226 -24.04 -17.97 19.86
N ASP A 227 -24.62 -18.74 18.95
CA ASP A 227 -24.00 -19.21 17.71
C ASP A 227 -23.60 -17.99 16.88
N SER A 228 -22.54 -17.33 17.32
CA SER A 228 -21.95 -16.22 16.59
C SER A 228 -21.51 -16.81 15.26
N PRO A 229 -21.90 -16.20 14.14
CA PRO A 229 -21.59 -16.73 12.82
C PRO A 229 -20.08 -16.96 12.73
N THR A 230 -19.71 -18.16 12.32
CA THR A 230 -18.31 -18.52 12.10
C THR A 230 -17.98 -18.31 10.63
N ARG A 231 -16.76 -17.87 10.33
CA ARG A 231 -16.26 -17.76 8.95
C ARG A 231 -14.97 -18.54 8.78
N THR A 232 -14.72 -18.94 7.53
CA THR A 232 -13.51 -19.62 7.12
C THR A 232 -12.75 -18.77 6.11
N LEU A 233 -11.48 -18.50 6.38
CA LEU A 233 -10.54 -17.89 5.46
C LEU A 233 -9.66 -18.99 4.85
N LYS A 234 -9.57 -19.02 3.52
CA LYS A 234 -8.67 -19.92 2.80
C LYS A 234 -7.40 -19.16 2.41
N MET A 235 -6.28 -19.60 2.98
CA MET A 235 -4.93 -19.09 2.72
C MET A 235 -4.23 -19.89 1.62
N ALA A 236 -2.99 -19.52 1.29
CA ALA A 236 -2.12 -20.30 0.42
C ALA A 236 -2.01 -21.75 0.89
N HIS A 237 -1.66 -22.65 -0.04
CA HIS A 237 -1.50 -24.09 0.23
C HIS A 237 -2.75 -24.78 0.78
N GLY A 238 -3.92 -24.15 0.67
CA GLY A 238 -5.19 -24.71 1.13
C GLY A 238 -5.38 -24.66 2.66
N LYS A 239 -4.55 -23.91 3.40
CA LYS A 239 -4.72 -23.73 4.84
C LYS A 239 -6.04 -23.00 5.11
N LEU A 240 -6.93 -23.62 5.87
CA LEU A 240 -8.21 -23.04 6.28
C LEU A 240 -8.10 -22.53 7.72
N ILE A 241 -8.50 -21.29 7.95
CA ILE A 241 -8.61 -20.70 9.29
C ILE A 241 -10.07 -20.44 9.56
N THR A 242 -10.59 -21.02 10.63
CA THR A 242 -11.95 -20.81 11.10
C THR A 242 -11.93 -19.89 12.30
N PHE A 243 -12.75 -18.84 12.28
CA PHE A 243 -12.75 -17.79 13.31
C PHE A 243 -14.12 -17.14 13.44
N ARG A 244 -14.37 -16.58 14.62
CA ARG A 244 -15.57 -15.82 15.00
C ARG A 244 -15.24 -14.33 15.10
N GLU A 245 -16.27 -13.50 15.23
CA GLU A 245 -16.08 -12.04 15.38
C GLU A 245 -15.21 -11.68 16.59
N CYS A 246 -15.37 -12.40 17.72
CA CYS A 246 -14.58 -12.16 18.93
C CYS A 246 -13.09 -12.49 18.77
N ASP A 247 -12.73 -13.31 17.78
CA ASP A 247 -11.35 -13.74 17.55
C ASP A 247 -10.57 -12.70 16.72
N ILE A 248 -11.23 -11.65 16.23
CA ILE A 248 -10.63 -10.61 15.38
C ILE A 248 -10.26 -9.42 16.26
N PRO A 249 -8.95 -9.15 16.46
CA PRO A 249 -8.52 -7.95 17.17
C PRO A 249 -8.84 -6.70 16.33
N ASP A 250 -8.83 -5.53 16.98
CA ASP A 250 -8.86 -4.29 16.22
C ASP A 250 -7.64 -4.19 15.28
N PRO A 251 -7.77 -3.55 14.10
CA PRO A 251 -6.67 -3.45 13.17
C PRO A 251 -5.42 -2.82 13.80
N PRO A 252 -4.25 -3.45 13.66
CA PRO A 252 -3.03 -2.89 14.24
C PRO A 252 -2.64 -1.61 13.51
N ALA A 253 -2.18 -0.61 14.28
CA ALA A 253 -1.75 0.69 13.76
C ALA A 253 -0.35 0.61 13.11
N VAL A 254 -0.24 -0.14 12.02
CA VAL A 254 1.03 -0.33 11.30
C VAL A 254 1.23 0.69 10.17
N SER A 255 2.48 1.03 9.90
CA SER A 255 2.87 1.94 8.83
C SER A 255 4.19 1.51 8.21
N TYR A 256 4.17 1.20 6.91
CA TYR A 256 5.34 0.84 6.11
C TYR A 256 5.99 2.04 5.43
N ALA A 257 5.67 3.27 5.86
CA ALA A 257 6.21 4.48 5.23
C ALA A 257 7.75 4.60 5.33
N LYS A 258 8.36 3.92 6.30
CA LYS A 258 9.82 3.87 6.51
C LYS A 258 10.47 2.56 6.07
N SER A 259 9.67 1.51 5.86
CA SER A 259 10.13 0.15 5.58
C SER A 259 9.33 -0.45 4.42
N ILE A 260 9.33 0.24 3.28
CA ILE A 260 8.59 -0.16 2.08
C ILE A 260 9.04 -1.54 1.57
N GLU A 261 10.32 -1.87 1.76
CA GLU A 261 10.92 -3.16 1.39
C GLU A 261 10.38 -4.36 2.19
N GLU A 262 9.74 -4.12 3.33
CA GLU A 262 9.11 -5.18 4.12
C GLU A 262 7.74 -5.57 3.55
N LEU A 263 7.10 -4.70 2.77
CA LEU A 263 5.73 -4.94 2.26
C LEU A 263 5.60 -6.26 1.50
N PRO A 264 6.46 -6.61 0.52
CA PRO A 264 6.37 -7.91 -0.17
C PRO A 264 6.44 -9.11 0.77
N ARG A 265 7.18 -8.98 1.88
CA ARG A 265 7.39 -10.06 2.86
C ARG A 265 6.18 -10.33 3.75
N VAL A 266 5.27 -9.35 3.85
CA VAL A 266 4.07 -9.43 4.70
C VAL A 266 2.76 -9.41 3.90
N TRP A 267 2.83 -9.27 2.57
CA TRP A 267 1.66 -9.00 1.74
C TRP A 267 0.82 -10.25 1.44
N ASP A 268 1.43 -11.28 0.88
CA ASP A 268 0.77 -12.47 0.34
C ASP A 268 1.60 -13.71 0.67
N ASP A 269 0.97 -14.74 1.22
CA ASP A 269 1.60 -16.00 1.60
C ASP A 269 1.87 -16.94 0.41
N ASN A 270 1.38 -16.61 -0.78
CA ASN A 270 1.81 -17.25 -2.04
C ASN A 270 3.12 -16.66 -2.58
N SER A 271 3.57 -15.52 -2.04
CA SER A 271 4.82 -14.90 -2.48
C SER A 271 6.03 -15.70 -1.98
N PRO A 272 7.07 -15.91 -2.80
CA PRO A 272 8.33 -16.48 -2.33
C PRO A 272 9.02 -15.62 -1.26
N ASP A 273 8.68 -14.31 -1.19
CA ASP A 273 9.24 -13.38 -0.20
C ASP A 273 8.52 -13.43 1.16
N TRP A 274 7.41 -14.16 1.25
CA TRP A 274 6.64 -14.26 2.48
C TRP A 274 7.47 -14.86 3.61
N ASN A 275 7.63 -14.11 4.70
CA ASN A 275 8.49 -14.51 5.80
C ASN A 275 7.74 -15.19 6.96
N GLY A 276 6.44 -15.50 6.79
CA GLY A 276 5.63 -16.10 7.84
C GLY A 276 5.22 -15.13 8.96
N THR A 277 5.39 -13.82 8.80
CA THR A 277 5.04 -12.83 9.83
C THR A 277 3.97 -11.85 9.33
N SER A 278 3.05 -11.47 10.21
CA SER A 278 2.06 -10.42 9.94
C SER A 278 1.76 -9.64 11.22
N PRO A 279 1.43 -8.34 11.11
CA PRO A 279 0.90 -7.58 12.22
C PRO A 279 -0.42 -8.12 12.80
N LEU A 280 -1.19 -8.86 12.00
CA LEU A 280 -2.47 -9.44 12.40
C LEU A 280 -2.31 -10.95 12.57
N SER A 281 -2.72 -11.47 13.73
CA SER A 281 -2.79 -12.90 13.99
C SER A 281 -4.18 -13.27 14.50
N ILE A 282 -4.75 -14.36 13.99
CA ILE A 282 -6.00 -14.95 14.46
C ILE A 282 -5.70 -16.39 14.86
N ASN A 283 -6.07 -16.80 16.08
CA ASN A 283 -5.78 -18.14 16.61
C ASN A 283 -4.29 -18.52 16.47
N ASN A 284 -3.39 -17.60 16.86
CA ASN A 284 -1.93 -17.73 16.72
C ASN A 284 -1.43 -17.96 15.29
N THR A 285 -2.25 -17.69 14.27
CA THR A 285 -1.85 -17.78 12.87
C THR A 285 -1.72 -16.39 12.27
N PRO A 286 -0.55 -16.01 11.73
CA PRO A 286 -0.35 -14.73 11.07
C PRO A 286 -1.18 -14.65 9.79
N ILE A 287 -1.86 -13.52 9.59
CA ILE A 287 -2.77 -13.27 8.47
C ILE A 287 -2.14 -12.24 7.52
N PRO A 288 -1.67 -12.63 6.32
CA PRO A 288 -1.10 -11.71 5.33
C PRO A 288 -2.00 -10.52 5.00
N LEU A 289 -1.41 -9.39 4.62
CA LEU A 289 -2.15 -8.15 4.33
C LEU A 289 -3.20 -8.32 3.22
N VAL A 290 -2.97 -9.19 2.24
CA VAL A 290 -3.91 -9.46 1.14
C VAL A 290 -5.29 -9.93 1.62
N TYR A 291 -5.36 -10.59 2.78
CA TYR A 291 -6.59 -11.12 3.35
C TYR A 291 -7.35 -10.16 4.27
N TRP A 292 -6.77 -9.00 4.58
CA TRP A 292 -7.40 -8.03 5.50
C TRP A 292 -8.80 -7.56 5.07
N PRO A 293 -9.09 -7.29 3.78
CA PRO A 293 -10.45 -6.98 3.36
C PRO A 293 -11.44 -8.09 3.74
N THR A 294 -11.09 -9.36 3.51
CA THR A 294 -11.95 -10.51 3.82
C THR A 294 -12.23 -10.63 5.32
N VAL A 295 -11.23 -10.34 6.16
CA VAL A 295 -11.34 -10.40 7.62
C VAL A 295 -12.20 -9.25 8.16
N TYR A 296 -11.91 -8.00 7.77
CA TYR A 296 -12.51 -6.83 8.42
C TYR A 296 -13.81 -6.33 7.77
N LYS A 297 -14.01 -6.53 6.45
CA LYS A 297 -15.14 -5.94 5.69
C LYS A 297 -16.52 -6.30 6.27
N TYR A 298 -16.65 -7.48 6.88
CA TYR A 298 -17.95 -8.00 7.31
C TYR A 298 -18.29 -7.77 8.78
N TRP A 299 -17.31 -7.74 9.68
CA TRP A 299 -17.56 -7.62 11.12
C TRP A 299 -17.16 -6.28 11.71
N LYS A 300 -16.12 -5.65 11.14
CA LYS A 300 -15.55 -4.40 11.67
C LYS A 300 -15.58 -3.32 10.62
N GLY A 301 -16.75 -3.08 10.01
CA GLY A 301 -16.91 -2.16 8.89
C GLY A 301 -16.42 -0.74 9.18
N THR A 302 -16.57 -0.25 10.41
CA THR A 302 -16.06 1.06 10.85
C THR A 302 -14.52 1.06 10.91
N GLN A 303 -13.92 0.04 11.51
CA GLN A 303 -12.47 -0.10 11.57
C GLN A 303 -11.86 -0.30 10.18
N TRP A 304 -12.50 -1.12 9.33
CA TRP A 304 -12.09 -1.33 7.95
C TRP A 304 -12.03 -0.01 7.19
N LYS A 305 -13.04 0.87 7.32
CA LYS A 305 -13.03 2.20 6.69
C LYS A 305 -11.79 3.02 7.08
N GLY A 306 -11.29 2.89 8.30
CA GLY A 306 -10.08 3.57 8.77
C GLY A 306 -8.79 3.05 8.12
N VAL A 307 -8.70 1.74 7.87
CA VAL A 307 -7.48 1.08 7.34
C VAL A 307 -7.50 0.90 5.83
N LYS A 308 -8.70 0.85 5.21
CA LYS A 308 -8.93 0.60 3.77
C LYS A 308 -8.04 1.45 2.88
N LYS A 309 -7.91 2.75 3.17
CA LYS A 309 -7.05 3.65 2.40
C LYS A 309 -5.58 3.23 2.46
N THR A 310 -5.05 3.01 3.65
CA THR A 310 -3.64 2.63 3.84
C THR A 310 -3.35 1.27 3.23
N TRP A 311 -4.27 0.32 3.37
CA TRP A 311 -4.20 -0.99 2.72
C TRP A 311 -4.17 -0.86 1.19
N PHE A 312 -5.00 0.00 0.60
CA PHE A 312 -5.00 0.24 -0.84
C PHE A 312 -3.69 0.89 -1.33
N ASP A 313 -3.14 1.82 -0.55
CA ASP A 313 -1.83 2.42 -0.82
C ASP A 313 -0.72 1.33 -0.81
N TRP A 314 -0.77 0.37 0.13
CA TRP A 314 0.14 -0.79 0.15
C TRP A 314 -0.06 -1.72 -1.05
N LYS A 315 -1.31 -2.01 -1.44
CA LYS A 315 -1.62 -2.82 -2.64
C LYS A 315 -0.95 -2.24 -3.89
N ILE A 316 -1.04 -0.92 -4.07
CA ILE A 316 -0.42 -0.22 -5.21
C ILE A 316 1.10 -0.40 -5.20
N LEU A 317 1.73 -0.25 -4.03
CA LEU A 317 3.18 -0.40 -3.90
C LEU A 317 3.63 -1.82 -4.20
N VAL A 318 3.01 -2.82 -3.58
CA VAL A 318 3.37 -4.23 -3.80
C VAL A 318 3.18 -4.60 -5.26
N ARG A 319 2.08 -4.19 -5.90
CA ARG A 319 1.86 -4.45 -7.32
C ARG A 319 2.96 -3.86 -8.21
N ALA A 320 3.46 -2.67 -7.89
CA ALA A 320 4.56 -2.07 -8.63
C ALA A 320 5.89 -2.82 -8.38
N MET A 321 6.15 -3.22 -7.14
CA MET A 321 7.35 -3.97 -6.76
C MET A 321 7.36 -5.39 -7.35
N SER A 322 6.22 -6.07 -7.44
CA SER A 322 6.13 -7.42 -8.02
C SER A 322 6.37 -7.45 -9.54
N GLY A 323 6.35 -6.30 -10.21
CA GLY A 323 6.57 -6.20 -11.65
C GLY A 323 8.04 -6.03 -12.08
N MET A 324 8.96 -5.85 -11.12
CA MET A 324 10.37 -5.56 -11.38
C MET A 324 11.27 -6.03 -10.22
N SER A 325 12.59 -5.97 -10.38
CA SER A 325 13.50 -6.19 -9.25
C SER A 325 13.42 -5.04 -8.24
N MET A 326 13.85 -5.27 -6.99
CA MET A 326 13.87 -4.23 -5.96
C MET A 326 14.84 -3.09 -6.34
N GLU A 327 15.96 -3.45 -6.96
CA GLU A 327 16.97 -2.52 -7.44
C GLU A 327 16.40 -1.63 -8.56
N ASP A 328 15.76 -2.23 -9.57
CA ASP A 328 15.14 -1.50 -10.67
C ASP A 328 14.00 -0.61 -10.18
N PHE A 329 13.23 -1.09 -9.20
CA PHE A 329 12.18 -0.31 -8.55
C PHE A 329 12.74 0.97 -7.96
N TRP A 330 13.82 0.88 -7.18
CA TRP A 330 14.40 2.08 -6.56
C TRP A 330 15.10 2.98 -7.56
N VAL A 331 15.74 2.43 -8.60
CA VAL A 331 16.32 3.24 -9.69
C VAL A 331 15.22 4.03 -10.40
N HIS A 332 14.11 3.37 -10.76
CA HIS A 332 12.98 4.01 -11.43
C HIS A 332 12.32 5.07 -10.53
N PHE A 333 12.13 4.76 -9.24
CA PHE A 333 11.51 5.65 -8.26
C PHE A 333 12.49 6.45 -7.41
N SER A 334 13.64 6.81 -7.97
CA SER A 334 14.54 7.80 -7.37
C SER A 334 14.38 9.18 -8.01
N ALA A 335 14.77 10.22 -7.29
CA ALA A 335 14.87 11.57 -7.81
C ALA A 335 16.24 12.17 -7.45
N PRO A 336 16.84 12.97 -8.35
CA PRO A 336 18.08 13.66 -8.04
C PRO A 336 17.85 14.67 -6.92
N ASP A 337 18.77 14.72 -5.95
CA ASP A 337 18.85 15.78 -4.97
C ASP A 337 19.43 17.06 -5.56
N LYS A 338 19.68 18.05 -4.70
CA LYS A 338 20.29 19.33 -5.09
C LYS A 338 21.71 19.19 -5.64
N PHE A 339 22.36 18.06 -5.40
CA PHE A 339 23.72 17.73 -5.84
C PHE A 339 23.71 16.74 -7.02
N GLY A 340 22.54 16.37 -7.54
CA GLY A 340 22.39 15.40 -8.63
C GLY A 340 22.50 13.93 -8.19
N GLN A 341 22.62 13.63 -6.90
CA GLN A 341 22.62 12.25 -6.41
C GLN A 341 21.19 11.71 -6.39
N LEU A 342 20.98 10.49 -6.90
CA LEU A 342 19.67 9.85 -6.90
C LEU A 342 19.34 9.35 -5.49
N HIS A 343 18.21 9.81 -4.94
CA HIS A 343 17.66 9.32 -3.68
C HIS A 343 16.29 8.68 -3.91
N PRO A 344 15.99 7.55 -3.24
CA PRO A 344 14.65 6.95 -3.25
C PRO A 344 13.58 7.97 -2.88
N LEU A 345 12.48 7.98 -3.64
CA LEU A 345 11.32 8.80 -3.31
C LEU A 345 10.73 8.37 -1.97
N LYS A 346 10.38 9.36 -1.14
CA LYS A 346 9.62 9.11 0.10
C LYS A 346 8.24 8.53 -0.23
N TYR A 347 7.61 7.89 0.75
CA TYR A 347 6.31 7.20 0.62
C TYR A 347 5.22 8.00 -0.12
N THR A 348 4.96 9.26 0.27
CA THR A 348 3.90 10.06 -0.37
C THR A 348 4.23 10.48 -1.81
N PRO A 349 5.43 11.03 -2.12
CA PRO A 349 5.86 11.25 -3.51
C PRO A 349 5.82 9.99 -4.38
N LEU A 350 6.22 8.84 -3.82
CA LEU A 350 6.21 7.55 -4.51
C LEU A 350 4.78 7.16 -4.95
N LEU A 351 3.82 7.20 -4.02
CA LEU A 351 2.40 6.96 -4.35
C LEU A 351 1.84 7.94 -5.37
N ALA A 352 2.21 9.22 -5.29
CA ALA A 352 1.77 10.23 -6.23
C ALA A 352 2.31 9.95 -7.65
N ARG A 353 3.56 9.50 -7.77
CA ARG A 353 4.17 9.11 -9.04
C ARG A 353 3.50 7.85 -9.61
N LEU A 354 3.27 6.81 -8.79
CA LEU A 354 2.55 5.61 -9.19
C LEU A 354 1.12 5.92 -9.68
N ALA A 355 0.41 6.83 -8.99
CA ALA A 355 -0.91 7.27 -9.42
C ALA A 355 -0.87 8.00 -10.77
N ALA A 356 0.16 8.80 -11.03
CA ALA A 356 0.34 9.48 -12.32
C ALA A 356 0.64 8.48 -13.45
N GLU A 357 1.55 7.52 -13.21
CA GLU A 357 1.88 6.47 -14.18
C GLU A 357 0.64 5.61 -14.52
N ARG A 358 -0.12 5.21 -13.50
CA ARG A 358 -1.39 4.49 -13.70
C ARG A 358 -2.40 5.31 -14.49
N LYS A 359 -2.52 6.61 -14.23
CA LYS A 359 -3.43 7.48 -14.98
C LYS A 359 -3.07 7.50 -16.47
N VAL A 360 -1.79 7.61 -16.80
CA VAL A 360 -1.31 7.56 -18.20
C VAL A 360 -1.59 6.19 -18.83
N ALA A 361 -1.36 5.10 -18.10
CA ALA A 361 -1.65 3.75 -18.59
C ALA A 361 -3.15 3.52 -18.83
N ASP A 362 -4.00 3.96 -17.89
CA ASP A 362 -5.46 3.87 -18.01
C ASP A 362 -5.99 4.75 -19.17
N GLU A 363 -5.37 5.91 -19.44
CA GLU A 363 -5.69 6.75 -20.62
C GLU A 363 -5.39 6.01 -21.93
N LYS A 364 -4.18 5.47 -22.08
CA LYS A 364 -3.80 4.68 -23.26
C LYS A 364 -4.73 3.49 -23.46
N LEU A 365 -5.03 2.74 -22.41
CA LEU A 365 -5.90 1.57 -22.48
C LEU A 365 -7.35 1.95 -22.81
N ALA A 366 -7.83 3.09 -22.30
CA ALA A 366 -9.15 3.60 -22.64
C ALA A 366 -9.24 4.02 -24.11
N ASP A 367 -8.20 4.61 -24.68
CA ASP A 367 -8.17 4.97 -26.10
C ASP A 367 -8.24 3.73 -27.00
N LEU A 368 -7.46 2.69 -26.69
CA LEU A 368 -7.56 1.40 -27.38
C LEU A 368 -8.96 0.79 -27.28
N ALA A 369 -9.54 0.80 -26.07
CA ALA A 369 -10.85 0.26 -25.84
C ALA A 369 -11.93 0.98 -26.67
N ARG A 370 -11.81 2.31 -26.85
CA ARG A 370 -12.71 3.09 -27.71
C ARG A 370 -12.57 2.75 -29.19
N HIS A 371 -11.39 2.29 -29.63
CA HIS A 371 -11.16 1.84 -31.00
C HIS A 371 -11.63 0.41 -31.25
N GLU A 372 -11.44 -0.49 -30.28
CA GLU A 372 -11.74 -1.91 -30.43
C GLU A 372 -13.18 -2.32 -30.03
N LEU A 373 -13.78 -1.64 -29.05
CA LEU A 373 -15.08 -2.00 -28.51
C LEU A 373 -16.19 -1.07 -28.99
N THR A 374 -17.40 -1.61 -29.09
CA THR A 374 -18.58 -0.80 -29.40
C THR A 374 -19.02 0.02 -28.17
N THR A 375 -19.72 1.13 -28.40
CA THR A 375 -20.27 1.97 -27.33
C THR A 375 -21.14 1.17 -26.35
N GLU A 376 -21.86 0.16 -26.84
CA GLU A 376 -22.72 -0.71 -26.04
C GLU A 376 -21.92 -1.53 -25.00
N GLN A 377 -20.73 -1.99 -25.38
CA GLN A 377 -19.82 -2.72 -24.49
C GLN A 377 -19.21 -1.80 -23.42
N LEU A 378 -19.11 -0.50 -23.68
CA LEU A 378 -18.57 0.51 -22.77
C LEU A 378 -19.68 1.21 -21.97
N THR A 379 -20.67 0.45 -21.51
CA THR A 379 -21.78 0.99 -20.70
C THR A 379 -21.88 0.34 -19.33
N TYR A 380 -22.50 1.06 -18.39
CA TYR A 380 -22.83 0.55 -17.06
C TYR A 380 -24.24 0.96 -16.65
N ARG A 381 -24.86 0.14 -15.79
CA ARG A 381 -26.21 0.40 -15.29
C ARG A 381 -26.19 1.22 -14.00
N LYS A 382 -26.94 2.31 -13.98
CA LYS A 382 -27.21 3.11 -12.77
C LYS A 382 -28.72 3.22 -12.57
N GLY A 383 -29.27 2.39 -11.69
CA GLY A 383 -30.72 2.26 -11.54
C GLY A 383 -31.36 1.59 -12.77
N ALA A 384 -32.36 2.24 -13.36
CA ALA A 384 -33.01 1.76 -14.59
C ALA A 384 -32.32 2.22 -15.88
N GLN A 385 -31.36 3.15 -15.80
CA GLN A 385 -30.74 3.77 -16.97
C GLN A 385 -29.38 3.16 -17.28
N LEU A 386 -29.08 3.06 -18.57
CA LEU A 386 -27.79 2.67 -19.12
C LEU A 386 -26.97 3.94 -19.38
N HIS A 387 -25.74 3.99 -18.88
CA HIS A 387 -24.82 5.11 -19.05
C HIS A 387 -23.56 4.66 -19.77
N VAL A 388 -23.08 5.45 -20.73
CA VAL A 388 -21.78 5.25 -21.36
C VAL A 388 -20.67 5.65 -20.39
N MET A 389 -19.65 4.82 -20.26
CA MET A 389 -18.47 5.10 -19.45
C MET A 389 -17.66 6.25 -20.08
N THR A 390 -17.42 7.31 -19.32
CA THR A 390 -16.65 8.47 -19.81
C THR A 390 -15.25 8.55 -19.21
N LYS A 391 -15.06 8.05 -17.98
CA LYS A 391 -13.79 8.12 -17.26
C LYS A 391 -12.79 7.09 -17.83
N PRO A 392 -11.55 7.49 -18.17
CA PRO A 392 -10.54 6.57 -18.70
C PRO A 392 -10.30 5.35 -17.81
N ALA A 393 -10.15 5.54 -16.50
CA ALA A 393 -9.97 4.43 -15.56
C ALA A 393 -11.11 3.39 -15.57
N MET A 394 -12.36 3.83 -15.75
CA MET A 394 -13.52 2.92 -15.84
C MET A 394 -13.51 2.14 -17.15
N ILE A 395 -13.22 2.82 -18.25
CA ILE A 395 -13.12 2.20 -19.58
C ILE A 395 -11.98 1.18 -19.59
N ALA A 396 -10.81 1.55 -19.06
CA ALA A 396 -9.64 0.69 -18.92
C ALA A 396 -9.96 -0.56 -18.08
N ALA A 397 -10.63 -0.41 -16.93
CA ALA A 397 -11.05 -1.53 -16.10
C ALA A 397 -12.06 -2.45 -16.82
N CYS A 398 -13.03 -1.88 -17.54
CA CYS A 398 -13.97 -2.64 -18.36
C CYS A 398 -13.24 -3.43 -19.47
N TYR A 399 -12.28 -2.80 -20.13
CA TYR A 399 -11.47 -3.43 -21.17
C TYR A 399 -10.61 -4.57 -20.63
N ARG A 400 -9.93 -4.37 -19.49
CA ARG A 400 -9.16 -5.44 -18.81
C ARG A 400 -10.04 -6.65 -18.49
N ARG A 401 -11.26 -6.41 -17.99
CA ARG A 401 -12.24 -7.47 -17.68
C ARG A 401 -12.69 -8.23 -18.93
N LEU A 402 -13.04 -7.52 -20.00
CA LEU A 402 -13.50 -8.14 -21.25
C LEU A 402 -12.42 -8.96 -21.94
N LYS A 403 -11.15 -8.53 -21.82
CA LYS A 403 -10.00 -9.25 -22.40
C LYS A 403 -9.43 -10.33 -21.47
N GLY A 404 -9.95 -10.47 -20.25
CA GLY A 404 -9.40 -11.40 -19.24
C GLY A 404 -7.98 -11.04 -18.80
N ILE A 405 -7.57 -9.78 -18.94
CA ILE A 405 -6.21 -9.31 -18.63
C ILE A 405 -6.03 -9.07 -17.13
N ASP A 406 -7.09 -8.79 -16.37
CA ASP A 406 -6.95 -8.54 -14.94
C ASP A 406 -8.27 -8.78 -14.21
N VAL A 407 -8.27 -9.70 -13.26
CA VAL A 407 -9.47 -10.09 -12.48
C VAL A 407 -9.46 -9.44 -11.08
N ASP A 408 -8.32 -8.91 -10.63
CA ASP A 408 -8.12 -8.46 -9.24
C ASP A 408 -8.37 -6.97 -9.00
N ASP A 409 -8.83 -6.25 -10.03
CA ASP A 409 -9.39 -4.90 -9.91
C ASP A 409 -10.86 -5.03 -9.50
N GLU A 410 -11.10 -5.56 -8.28
CA GLU A 410 -12.38 -5.40 -7.59
C GLU A 410 -12.64 -3.89 -7.51
N GLY A 411 -13.46 -3.41 -8.43
CA GLY A 411 -13.98 -2.05 -8.46
C GLY A 411 -14.81 -1.82 -7.22
N ASP A 412 -14.13 -1.54 -6.11
CA ASP A 412 -14.70 -1.17 -4.82
C ASP A 412 -15.10 0.33 -4.89
N ASP A 413 -15.86 0.66 -5.94
CA ASP A 413 -16.67 1.87 -6.02
C ASP A 413 -17.75 1.69 -4.95
N ASP A 414 -17.46 2.21 -3.75
CA ASP A 414 -18.46 2.51 -2.73
C ASP A 414 -19.54 3.40 -3.40
N LYS A 415 -20.65 2.77 -3.80
CA LYS A 415 -21.86 3.42 -4.33
C LYS A 415 -22.68 4.06 -3.22
#